data_AF-A0A837HIG7-F1
#
_entry.id   AF-A0A837HIG7-F1
#
_cell.length_a   1.000
_cell.length_b   1.000
_cell.length_c   1.000
_cell.angle_alpha   90.00
_cell.angle_beta   90.00
_cell.angle_gamma   90.00
#
_symmetry.space_group_name_H-M   'P 1'
#
loop_
_entity.id
_entity.type
_entity.pdbx_description
1 polymer ?
#
loop_
_entity_poly.entity_id
_entity_poly.type
_entity_poly.pdbx_seq_one_letter_code
_entity_poly.pdbx_strand_id
1 'polypeptide(L)'
;MPNHFHLLIKQIDKNSIKKFTQSLFTRYSMYFNKKYKRVGKLFQSAYKATNVIDKEHLLYVSKYIHLNPIADSSGIVDGKKLINFHSSYSDYLKLTNTIWLDKNIIFREFNKSSYIKYHKITSYKQFVEKYKQDMPQYEILL
;
A
#
# COMPACT_ATOMS: atom_id res chain seq x y z
N MET A 1 3.93 -10.97 2.28
CA MET A 1 4.53 -9.92 3.13
C MET A 1 5.23 -10.41 4.42
N PRO A 2 6.02 -11.51 4.45
CA PRO A 2 6.88 -11.77 5.61
C PRO A 2 8.22 -10.99 5.56
N ASN A 3 8.65 -10.56 4.36
CA ASN A 3 10.03 -10.09 4.11
C ASN A 3 10.13 -8.71 3.43
N HIS A 4 9.01 -8.07 3.08
CA HIS A 4 8.97 -6.75 2.45
C HIS A 4 7.67 -6.01 2.80
N PHE A 5 7.60 -4.72 2.47
CA PHE A 5 6.41 -3.87 2.63
C PHE A 5 6.29 -2.85 1.50
N HIS A 6 5.06 -2.40 1.23
CA HIS A 6 4.75 -1.37 0.23
C HIS A 6 4.19 -0.11 0.90
N LEU A 7 4.63 1.06 0.46
CA LEU A 7 4.13 2.35 0.94
C LEU A 7 3.66 3.22 -0.23
N LEU A 8 2.46 3.77 -0.11
CA LEU A 8 1.98 4.83 -1.00
C LEU A 8 2.20 6.18 -0.30
N ILE A 9 3.15 6.97 -0.79
CA ILE A 9 3.56 8.22 -0.14
C ILE A 9 3.44 9.36 -1.12
N LYS A 10 2.81 10.45 -0.68
CA LYS A 10 2.78 11.71 -1.43
C LYS A 10 4.09 12.47 -1.20
N GLN A 11 4.85 12.68 -2.27
CA GLN A 11 6.04 13.52 -2.23
C GLN A 11 5.65 15.00 -2.12
N ILE A 12 6.28 15.74 -1.21
CA ILE A 12 6.01 17.17 -0.95
C ILE A 12 7.08 18.05 -1.65
N ASP A 13 8.33 17.60 -1.65
CA ASP A 13 9.46 18.25 -2.29
C ASP A 13 10.40 17.21 -2.93
N LYS A 14 11.33 17.66 -3.78
CA LYS A 14 12.28 16.82 -4.53
C LYS A 14 13.03 15.79 -3.67
N ASN A 15 13.27 16.09 -2.40
CA ASN A 15 14.09 15.28 -1.51
C ASN A 15 13.30 14.60 -0.36
N SER A 16 11.99 14.83 -0.22
CA SER A 16 11.24 14.33 0.95
C SER A 16 11.27 12.81 1.06
N ILE A 17 11.05 12.08 -0.04
CA ILE A 17 11.03 10.61 -0.05
C ILE A 17 12.41 10.06 0.32
N LYS A 18 13.48 10.62 -0.26
CA LYS A 18 14.85 10.22 0.07
C LYS A 18 15.14 10.37 1.56
N LYS A 19 14.82 11.54 2.13
CA LYS A 19 15.05 11.83 3.56
C LYS A 19 14.18 10.95 4.47
N PHE A 20 12.91 10.78 4.11
CA PHE A 20 11.95 9.93 4.82
C PHE A 20 12.46 8.49 4.90
N THR A 21 12.78 7.89 3.75
CA THR A 21 13.20 6.50 3.68
C THR A 21 14.54 6.27 4.36
N GLN A 22 15.49 7.20 4.23
CA GLN A 22 16.75 7.14 4.96
C GLN A 22 16.51 7.13 6.48
N SER A 23 15.70 8.05 6.99
CA SER A 23 15.37 8.12 8.42
C SER A 23 14.67 6.85 8.91
N LEU A 24 13.64 6.39 8.19
CA LEU A 24 12.86 5.20 8.53
C LEU A 24 13.74 3.96 8.61
N PHE A 25 14.52 3.68 7.57
CA PHE A 25 15.30 2.45 7.47
C PHE A 25 16.46 2.44 8.46
N THR A 26 17.14 3.57 8.65
CA THR A 26 18.23 3.68 9.63
C THR A 26 17.69 3.47 11.05
N ARG A 27 16.63 4.18 11.44
CA ARG A 27 16.06 4.07 12.79
C ARG A 27 15.54 2.67 13.08
N TYR A 28 14.84 2.06 12.12
CA TYR A 28 14.32 0.70 12.28
C TYR A 28 15.46 -0.34 12.36
N SER A 29 16.48 -0.22 11.52
CA SER A 29 17.64 -1.13 11.55
C SER A 29 18.38 -1.05 12.88
N MET A 30 18.61 0.17 13.40
CA MET A 30 19.24 0.37 14.71
C MET A 30 18.40 -0.21 15.85
N TYR A 31 17.09 0.07 15.86
CA TYR A 31 16.16 -0.49 16.84
C TYR A 31 16.15 -2.02 16.83
N PHE A 32 15.99 -2.61 15.65
CA PHE A 32 15.91 -4.06 15.48
C PHE A 32 17.21 -4.74 15.90
N ASN A 33 18.36 -4.23 15.44
CA ASN A 33 19.66 -4.77 15.81
C ASN A 33 19.91 -4.68 17.33
N LYS A 34 19.55 -3.56 17.96
CA LYS A 34 19.65 -3.41 19.42
C LYS A 34 18.72 -4.37 20.15
N LYS A 35 17.46 -4.50 19.73
CA LYS A 35 16.46 -5.35 20.38
C LYS A 35 16.83 -6.83 20.30
N TYR A 36 17.30 -7.28 19.15
CA TYR A 36 17.60 -8.69 18.87
C TYR A 36 19.09 -9.03 18.97
N LYS A 37 19.92 -8.12 19.50
CA LYS A 37 21.38 -8.28 19.65
C LYS A 37 22.10 -8.72 18.36
N ARG A 38 21.67 -8.17 17.22
CA ARG A 38 22.26 -8.44 15.91
C ARG A 38 23.27 -7.38 15.51
N VAL A 39 24.19 -7.76 14.63
CA VAL A 39 25.15 -6.87 13.97
C VAL A 39 24.97 -6.99 12.46
N GLY A 40 25.20 -5.89 11.73
CA GLY A 40 25.15 -5.85 10.27
C GLY A 40 23.85 -5.27 9.69
N LYS A 41 23.70 -5.42 8.36
CA LYS A 41 22.56 -4.88 7.60
C LYS A 41 21.29 -5.66 7.90
N LEU A 42 20.17 -4.93 8.03
CA LEU A 42 18.83 -5.54 8.16
C LEU A 42 18.13 -5.67 6.80
N PHE A 43 18.15 -4.60 6.00
CA PHE A 43 17.54 -4.58 4.67
C PHE A 43 18.50 -5.09 3.59
N GLN A 44 17.97 -5.86 2.64
CA GLN A 44 18.75 -6.50 1.58
C GLN A 44 19.23 -5.52 0.50
N SER A 45 18.43 -4.50 0.18
CA SER A 45 18.71 -3.54 -0.89
C SER A 45 18.13 -2.15 -0.57
N ALA A 46 18.44 -1.18 -1.44
CA ALA A 46 17.76 0.12 -1.43
C ALA A 46 16.27 -0.04 -1.78
N TYR A 47 15.45 0.93 -1.39
CA TYR A 47 14.04 0.96 -1.79
C TYR A 47 13.91 1.07 -3.30
N LYS A 48 12.88 0.44 -3.86
CA LYS A 48 12.39 0.70 -5.20
C LYS A 48 11.23 1.68 -5.12
N ALA A 49 11.09 2.52 -6.15
CA ALA A 49 10.01 3.51 -6.22
C ALA A 49 9.53 3.64 -7.66
N THR A 50 8.21 3.68 -7.81
CA THR A 50 7.52 3.95 -9.06
C THR A 50 6.60 5.14 -8.86
N ASN A 51 6.59 6.07 -9.81
CA ASN A 51 5.71 7.22 -9.76
C ASN A 51 4.28 6.82 -10.10
N VAL A 52 3.33 7.33 -9.33
CA VAL A 52 1.91 7.29 -9.68
C VAL A 52 1.66 8.35 -10.75
N ILE A 53 1.40 7.89 -11.97
CA ILE A 53 1.31 8.76 -13.17
C ILE A 53 -0.07 9.39 -13.38
N ASP A 54 -1.14 8.80 -12.83
CA ASP A 54 -2.49 9.35 -12.93
C ASP A 54 -3.42 8.86 -11.80
N LYS A 55 -4.68 9.30 -11.86
CA LYS A 55 -5.71 9.04 -10.83
C LYS A 55 -6.20 7.59 -10.82
N GLU A 56 -6.29 6.94 -11.97
CA GLU A 56 -6.71 5.54 -12.05
C GLU A 56 -5.55 4.65 -11.58
N HIS A 57 -4.32 4.99 -11.93
CA HIS A 57 -3.11 4.39 -11.38
C HIS A 57 -3.06 4.53 -9.84
N LEU A 58 -3.44 5.69 -9.29
CA LEU A 58 -3.50 5.88 -7.84
C LEU A 58 -4.46 4.89 -7.16
N LEU A 59 -5.66 4.73 -7.71
CA LEU A 59 -6.66 3.79 -7.18
C LEU A 59 -6.17 2.34 -7.32
N TYR A 60 -5.57 2.02 -8.46
CA TYR A 60 -4.98 0.70 -8.70
C TYR A 60 -3.87 0.38 -7.68
N VAL A 61 -2.93 1.29 -7.45
CA VAL A 61 -1.83 1.10 -6.48
C VAL A 61 -2.38 0.93 -5.06
N SER A 62 -3.36 1.75 -4.66
CA SER A 62 -4.01 1.63 -3.35
C SER A 62 -4.61 0.24 -3.16
N LYS A 63 -5.35 -0.26 -4.16
CA LYS A 63 -5.91 -1.60 -4.15
C LYS A 63 -4.83 -2.69 -4.14
N TYR A 64 -3.82 -2.56 -4.97
CA TYR A 64 -2.71 -3.50 -5.06
C TYR A 64 -2.02 -3.67 -3.70
N ILE A 65 -1.70 -2.56 -3.02
CA ILE A 65 -1.08 -2.58 -1.68
C ILE A 65 -1.95 -3.33 -0.68
N HIS A 66 -3.27 -3.09 -0.70
CA HIS A 66 -4.19 -3.78 0.21
C HIS A 66 -4.36 -5.27 -0.11
N LEU A 67 -4.23 -5.68 -1.36
CA LEU A 67 -4.32 -7.10 -1.77
C LEU A 67 -3.01 -7.87 -1.60
N ASN A 68 -1.86 -7.19 -1.62
CA ASN A 68 -0.56 -7.85 -1.62
C ASN A 68 -0.34 -8.84 -0.44
N PRO A 69 -0.78 -8.55 0.80
CA PRO A 69 -0.64 -9.52 1.90
C PRO A 69 -1.28 -10.89 1.62
N ILE A 70 -2.33 -10.96 0.79
CA ILE A 70 -2.96 -12.24 0.38
C ILE A 70 -2.38 -12.79 -0.92
N ALA A 71 -2.00 -11.92 -1.86
CA ALA A 71 -1.41 -12.34 -3.14
C ALA A 71 -0.16 -13.20 -2.94
N ASP A 72 0.68 -12.83 -1.96
CA ASP A 72 1.87 -13.59 -1.56
C ASP A 72 1.55 -14.93 -0.86
N SER A 73 0.30 -15.14 -0.43
CA SER A 73 -0.06 -16.15 0.56
C SER A 73 -0.86 -17.34 0.01
N SER A 74 -1.66 -17.22 -1.07
CA SER A 74 -2.45 -18.38 -1.59
C SER A 74 -3.30 -18.16 -2.88
N GLY A 75 -3.10 -17.14 -3.71
CA GLY A 75 -3.79 -16.99 -5.02
C GLY A 75 -5.34 -16.85 -5.00
N ILE A 76 -5.99 -17.06 -3.84
CA ILE A 76 -7.42 -16.93 -3.61
C ILE A 76 -7.62 -15.79 -2.61
N VAL A 77 -8.15 -14.67 -3.12
CA VAL A 77 -8.54 -13.53 -2.30
C VAL A 77 -9.83 -13.88 -1.57
N ASP A 78 -9.72 -14.46 -0.39
CA ASP A 78 -10.82 -14.44 0.58
C ASP A 78 -10.79 -13.08 1.30
N GLY A 79 -11.71 -12.18 0.94
CA GLY A 79 -11.81 -10.84 1.51
C GLY A 79 -11.96 -10.84 3.04
N LYS A 80 -12.48 -11.92 3.64
CA LYS A 80 -12.55 -12.06 5.11
C LYS A 80 -11.17 -12.16 5.77
N LYS A 81 -10.12 -12.52 5.03
CA LYS A 81 -8.75 -12.59 5.55
C LYS A 81 -8.02 -11.26 5.48
N LEU A 82 -8.38 -10.33 4.58
CA LEU A 82 -7.61 -9.09 4.32
C LEU A 82 -7.45 -8.22 5.56
N ILE A 83 -8.52 -8.09 6.34
CA ILE A 83 -8.55 -7.28 7.57
C ILE A 83 -7.55 -7.78 8.63
N ASN A 84 -7.19 -9.06 8.60
CA ASN A 84 -6.28 -9.67 9.56
C ASN A 84 -4.80 -9.48 9.20
N PHE A 85 -4.51 -8.96 8.00
CA PHE A 85 -3.14 -8.70 7.59
C PHE A 85 -2.67 -7.29 7.98
N HIS A 86 -1.35 -7.16 8.14
CA HIS A 86 -0.69 -5.88 8.39
C HIS A 86 -0.77 -4.96 7.17
N SER A 87 -1.86 -4.20 7.08
CA SER A 87 -2.06 -3.15 6.08
C SER A 87 -2.98 -2.06 6.62
N SER A 88 -3.05 -0.92 5.92
CA SER A 88 -4.00 0.13 6.24
C SER A 88 -5.44 -0.18 5.80
N TYR A 89 -5.72 -1.35 5.22
CA TYR A 89 -7.06 -1.68 4.70
C TYR A 89 -8.17 -1.53 5.75
N SER A 90 -7.90 -1.94 7.00
CA SER A 90 -8.82 -1.78 8.13
C SER A 90 -9.20 -0.32 8.40
N ASP A 91 -8.30 0.63 8.17
CA ASP A 91 -8.58 2.06 8.29
C ASP A 91 -9.53 2.55 7.19
N TYR A 92 -9.42 1.99 5.98
CA TYR A 92 -10.35 2.28 4.87
C TYR A 92 -11.74 1.70 5.11
N LEU A 93 -11.83 0.62 5.90
CA LEU A 93 -13.09 0.04 6.35
C LEU A 93 -13.64 0.69 7.63
N LYS A 94 -12.94 1.67 8.21
CA LYS A 94 -13.29 2.34 9.48
C LYS A 94 -13.30 1.40 10.70
N LEU A 95 -12.53 0.32 10.64
CA LEU A 95 -12.39 -0.65 11.74
C LEU A 95 -11.23 -0.27 12.67
N THR A 96 -10.29 0.52 12.16
CA THR A 96 -9.20 1.14 12.89
C THR A 96 -9.10 2.62 12.53
N ASN A 97 -8.36 3.38 13.35
CA ASN A 97 -8.11 4.80 13.08
C ASN A 97 -6.64 5.19 13.34
N THR A 98 -5.87 5.18 12.26
CA THR A 98 -4.49 5.63 12.20
C THR A 98 -4.47 7.14 11.92
N ILE A 99 -4.12 7.93 12.94
CA ILE A 99 -4.22 9.40 12.91
C ILE A 99 -3.37 10.03 11.79
N TRP A 100 -2.23 9.43 11.45
CA TRP A 100 -1.31 9.94 10.44
C TRP A 100 -1.63 9.46 9.01
N LEU A 101 -2.67 8.65 8.81
CA LEU A 101 -3.04 8.12 7.50
C LEU A 101 -4.09 9.01 6.83
N ASP A 102 -3.71 9.68 5.74
CA ASP A 102 -4.65 10.42 4.89
C ASP A 102 -5.32 9.50 3.85
N LYS A 103 -6.61 9.23 4.08
CA LYS A 103 -7.46 8.41 3.19
C LYS A 103 -8.25 9.26 2.18
N ASN A 104 -8.30 10.58 2.38
CA ASN A 104 -9.20 11.46 1.64
C ASN A 104 -8.83 11.53 0.16
N ILE A 105 -7.53 11.47 -0.15
CA ILE A 105 -7.07 11.47 -1.54
C ILE A 105 -7.64 10.27 -2.32
N ILE A 106 -7.62 9.08 -1.73
CA ILE A 106 -8.15 7.86 -2.35
C ILE A 106 -9.67 7.93 -2.46
N PHE A 107 -10.38 8.30 -1.39
CA PHE A 107 -11.84 8.40 -1.44
C PHE A 107 -12.32 9.45 -2.45
N ARG A 108 -11.60 10.57 -2.58
CA ARG A 108 -11.92 11.61 -3.56
C ARG A 108 -11.79 11.09 -4.98
N GLU A 109 -10.68 10.43 -5.33
CA GLU A 109 -10.51 9.90 -6.68
C GLU A 109 -11.46 8.71 -6.93
N PHE A 110 -11.72 7.87 -5.92
CA PHE A 110 -12.66 6.75 -5.98
C PHE A 110 -14.07 7.23 -6.35
N ASN A 111 -14.57 8.26 -5.67
CA ASN A 111 -15.90 8.82 -5.93
C ASN A 111 -16.00 9.53 -7.29
N LYS A 112 -14.89 9.99 -7.85
CA LYS A 112 -14.85 10.70 -9.13
C LYS A 112 -14.64 9.77 -10.32
N SER A 113 -14.02 8.61 -10.13
CA SER A 113 -13.66 7.67 -11.19
C SER A 113 -14.88 7.26 -12.03
N SER A 114 -14.74 7.42 -13.35
CA SER A 114 -15.74 6.96 -14.33
C SER A 114 -15.80 5.44 -14.36
N TYR A 115 -14.66 4.77 -14.17
CA TYR A 115 -14.56 3.32 -14.10
C TYR A 115 -15.36 2.74 -12.94
N ILE A 116 -15.23 3.32 -11.74
CA ILE A 116 -15.98 2.92 -10.54
C ILE A 116 -17.49 3.05 -10.77
N LYS A 117 -17.92 4.17 -11.39
CA LYS A 117 -19.33 4.43 -11.72
C LYS A 117 -19.87 3.47 -12.77
N TYR A 118 -19.14 3.26 -13.86
CA TYR A 118 -19.52 2.35 -14.95
C TYR A 118 -19.75 0.92 -14.44
N HIS A 119 -18.86 0.43 -13.57
CA HIS A 119 -18.96 -0.89 -12.97
C HIS A 119 -19.87 -0.97 -11.74
N LYS A 120 -20.60 0.11 -11.41
CA LYS A 120 -21.54 0.18 -10.28
C LYS A 120 -20.90 -0.27 -8.95
N ILE A 121 -19.65 0.09 -8.74
CA ILE A 121 -18.93 -0.22 -7.50
C ILE A 121 -19.36 0.79 -6.44
N THR A 122 -19.95 0.31 -5.34
CA THR A 122 -20.61 1.16 -4.34
C THR A 122 -19.75 1.45 -3.11
N SER A 123 -18.65 0.72 -2.93
CA SER A 123 -17.77 0.89 -1.77
C SER A 123 -16.32 0.56 -2.09
N TYR A 124 -15.40 1.14 -1.33
CA TYR A 124 -13.97 0.81 -1.43
C TYR A 124 -13.70 -0.67 -1.11
N LYS A 125 -14.47 -1.26 -0.18
CA LYS A 125 -14.45 -2.71 0.09
C LYS A 125 -14.72 -3.52 -1.17
N GLN A 126 -15.80 -3.19 -1.88
CA GLN A 126 -16.18 -3.88 -3.12
C GLN A 126 -15.11 -3.71 -4.20
N PHE A 127 -14.53 -2.51 -4.31
CA PHE A 127 -13.44 -2.23 -5.26
C PHE A 127 -12.21 -3.11 -5.04
N VAL A 128 -11.80 -3.27 -3.78
CA VAL A 128 -10.64 -4.10 -3.41
C VAL A 128 -10.96 -5.58 -3.55
N GLU A 129 -12.07 -6.06 -2.98
CA GLU A 129 -12.33 -7.50 -2.79
C GLU A 129 -12.93 -8.22 -4.02
N LYS A 130 -13.81 -7.58 -4.79
CA LYS A 130 -14.58 -8.30 -5.82
C LYS A 130 -13.97 -8.29 -7.20
N TYR A 131 -13.01 -7.41 -7.47
CA TYR A 131 -12.67 -7.10 -8.85
C TYR A 131 -11.28 -7.65 -9.21
N LYS A 132 -11.23 -8.77 -9.95
CA LYS A 132 -9.99 -9.44 -10.37
C LYS A 132 -9.46 -9.00 -11.73
N GLN A 133 -10.17 -8.16 -12.48
CA GLN A 133 -9.65 -7.70 -13.77
C GLN A 133 -8.45 -6.78 -13.51
N ASP A 134 -7.28 -7.24 -13.96
CA ASP A 134 -6.06 -6.47 -14.00
C ASP A 134 -6.35 -5.15 -14.71
N MET A 135 -6.21 -4.04 -14.00
CA MET A 135 -6.11 -2.75 -14.69
C MET A 135 -4.88 -2.87 -15.59
N PRO A 136 -5.03 -2.79 -16.92
CA PRO A 136 -3.89 -2.97 -17.80
C PRO A 136 -2.89 -1.83 -17.56
N GLN A 137 -1.60 -2.16 -17.71
CA GLN A 137 -0.53 -1.24 -18.12
C GLN A 137 0.26 -0.46 -17.05
N TYR A 138 0.18 -0.79 -15.75
CA TYR A 138 1.09 -0.20 -14.76
C TYR A 138 2.13 -1.22 -14.28
N GLU A 139 3.40 -1.02 -14.65
CA GLU A 139 4.51 -1.76 -14.04
C GLU A 139 4.63 -1.37 -12.56
N ILE A 140 4.30 -2.30 -11.68
CA ILE A 140 4.68 -2.22 -10.27
C ILE A 140 6.03 -2.91 -10.15
N LEU A 141 7.10 -2.12 -10.06
CA LEU A 141 8.44 -2.63 -9.75
C LEU A 141 8.43 -3.17 -8.31
N LEU A 142 8.30 -4.49 -8.19
CA LEU A 142 8.54 -5.26 -6.96
C LEU A 142 10.02 -5.27 -6.58
#